data_AF-A0A803R4G0-F1
#
_entry.id   AF-A0A803R4G0-F1
#
_cell.length_a   1.000
_cell.length_b   1.000
_cell.length_c   1.000
_cell.angle_alpha   90.00
_cell.angle_beta   90.00
_cell.angle_gamma   90.00
#
_symmetry.space_group_name_H-M   'P 1'
#
loop_
_entity.id
_entity.type
_entity.pdbx_description
1 polymer ?
#
loop_
_entity_poly.entity_id
_entity_poly.type
_entity_poly.pdbx_seq_one_letter_code
_entity_poly.pdbx_strand_id
1 'polypeptide(L)'
;MVEPLIKGNAGIEYLRKAFIDRHGSPALASTSLPITRQWVSSVKVMVEQEWHEYNNSLSVVTNKEPSSGPPPTTLRTGGKISGTKISLQTSSIDFIDSAFPGKQLPECVGEEIDLLIRLGLLKLVCEVGGLSLEVLPETLKMNLSRLRGVQSQFQKIIVISTCCLVLRQTLSNENLVTNALDMDTIALRCVNQLSSLLETVEDIGIPDIVETISGCAEYSEHHSCPEKLEARKQIMARMLGKSLQAGDAIFKRVSRAVYLAARGVVFGGNGKKGRELTEASLRPVGATLLADNLVKAAEVLIVVAAVTSNVHRPWYEELLKTL
;
A
#
# COMPACT_ATOMS: atom_id res chain seq x y z
N MET A 1 6.16 38.08 -3.64
CA MET A 1 4.70 38.28 -3.49
C MET A 1 4.15 36.90 -3.15
N VAL A 2 3.73 36.67 -1.90
CA VAL A 2 3.36 35.34 -1.40
C VAL A 2 1.88 35.14 -1.71
N GLU A 3 1.55 34.20 -2.58
CA GLU A 3 0.16 33.82 -2.86
C GLU A 3 -0.49 33.29 -1.57
N PRO A 4 -1.75 33.67 -1.28
CA PRO A 4 -2.44 33.17 -0.10
C PRO A 4 -2.68 31.67 -0.28
N LEU A 5 -2.21 30.86 0.68
CA LEU A 5 -2.63 29.46 0.82
C LEU A 5 -4.15 29.44 0.89
N ILE A 6 -4.82 29.05 -0.19
CA ILE A 6 -6.27 29.01 -0.23
C ILE A 6 -6.72 27.85 0.67
N LYS A 7 -7.14 28.19 1.90
CA LYS A 7 -7.61 27.25 2.92
C LYS A 7 -9.13 27.26 3.00
N GLY A 8 -9.73 26.11 3.32
CA GLY A 8 -11.17 25.96 3.52
C GLY A 8 -11.99 26.01 2.23
N ASN A 9 -13.28 26.36 2.35
CA ASN A 9 -14.24 26.33 1.24
C ASN A 9 -13.83 27.20 0.03
N ALA A 10 -13.17 28.34 0.28
CA ALA A 10 -12.63 29.19 -0.78
C ALA A 10 -11.61 28.46 -1.68
N GLY A 11 -10.84 27.52 -1.12
CA GLY A 11 -9.90 26.69 -1.87
C GLY A 11 -10.59 25.72 -2.80
N ILE A 12 -11.66 25.11 -2.32
CA ILE A 12 -12.49 24.19 -3.11
C ILE A 12 -13.18 24.96 -4.24
N GLU A 13 -13.74 26.13 -3.97
CA GLU A 13 -14.38 26.98 -4.98
C GLU A 13 -13.40 27.45 -6.04
N TYR A 14 -12.20 27.87 -5.65
CA TYR A 14 -11.13 28.24 -6.57
C TYR A 14 -10.74 27.07 -7.49
N LEU A 15 -10.48 25.88 -6.92
CA LEU A 15 -10.13 24.69 -7.70
C LEU A 15 -11.26 24.28 -8.63
N ARG A 16 -12.51 24.37 -8.17
CA ARG A 16 -13.68 24.07 -8.98
C ARG A 16 -13.81 25.04 -10.15
N LYS A 17 -13.63 26.34 -9.91
CA LYS A 17 -13.65 27.37 -10.96
C LYS A 17 -12.54 27.13 -11.99
N ALA A 18 -11.30 26.91 -11.55
CA ALA A 18 -10.18 26.60 -12.45
C ALA A 18 -10.43 25.34 -13.28
N PHE A 19 -11.09 24.33 -12.71
CA PHE A 19 -11.45 23.12 -13.43
C PHE A 19 -12.56 23.37 -14.46
N ILE A 20 -13.57 24.19 -14.14
CA ILE A 20 -14.60 24.64 -15.10
C ILE A 20 -13.97 25.38 -16.27
N ASP A 21 -13.03 26.29 -16.02
CA ASP A 21 -12.38 27.07 -17.08
C ASP A 21 -11.59 26.17 -18.05
N ARG A 22 -11.06 25.05 -17.57
CA ARG A 22 -10.24 24.12 -18.37
C ARG A 22 -11.04 23.00 -19.05
N HIS A 23 -12.03 22.46 -18.38
CA HIS A 23 -12.75 21.26 -18.80
C HIS A 23 -14.25 21.49 -19.02
N GLY A 24 -14.77 22.68 -18.74
CA GLY A 24 -16.17 23.03 -18.91
C GLY A 24 -17.06 22.61 -17.74
N SER A 25 -18.36 22.91 -17.91
CA SER A 25 -19.41 22.62 -16.93
C SER A 25 -19.57 21.11 -16.70
N PRO A 26 -19.97 20.67 -15.49
CA PRO A 26 -20.27 19.26 -15.20
C PRO A 26 -21.20 18.57 -16.21
N ALA A 27 -22.16 19.29 -16.79
CA ALA A 27 -23.08 18.77 -17.81
C ALA A 27 -22.38 18.22 -19.07
N LEU A 28 -21.15 18.67 -19.34
CA LEU A 28 -20.34 18.24 -20.47
C LEU A 28 -19.30 17.17 -20.07
N ALA A 29 -19.36 16.62 -18.85
CA ALA A 29 -18.34 15.69 -18.33
C ALA A 29 -18.09 14.49 -19.25
N SER A 30 -19.15 13.94 -19.86
CA SER A 30 -19.07 12.78 -20.75
C SER A 30 -18.21 13.00 -21.99
N THR A 31 -18.14 14.23 -22.51
CA THR A 31 -17.34 14.59 -23.69
C THR A 31 -16.02 15.25 -23.32
N SER A 32 -15.98 16.00 -22.22
CA SER A 32 -14.80 16.77 -21.78
C SER A 32 -13.82 15.98 -20.91
N LEU A 33 -14.26 14.88 -20.29
CA LEU A 33 -13.45 14.03 -19.40
C LEU A 33 -13.43 12.56 -19.87
N PRO A 34 -13.00 12.28 -21.12
CA PRO A 34 -13.04 10.92 -21.68
C PRO A 34 -12.21 9.91 -20.87
N ILE A 35 -11.05 10.31 -20.34
CA ILE A 35 -10.17 9.40 -19.59
C ILE A 35 -10.79 9.11 -18.22
N THR A 36 -11.31 10.13 -17.54
CA THR A 36 -12.04 9.98 -16.27
C THR A 36 -13.26 9.09 -16.44
N ARG A 37 -14.03 9.26 -17.53
CA ARG A 37 -15.17 8.40 -17.85
C ARG A 37 -14.74 6.95 -18.01
N GLN A 38 -13.70 6.68 -18.80
CA GLN A 38 -13.18 5.32 -19.02
C GLN A 38 -12.70 4.70 -17.70
N TRP A 39 -11.95 5.46 -16.90
CA TRP A 39 -11.45 5.04 -15.60
C TRP A 39 -12.60 4.70 -14.65
N VAL A 40 -13.59 5.58 -14.47
CA VAL A 40 -14.77 5.32 -13.63
C VAL A 40 -15.52 4.07 -14.10
N SER A 41 -15.73 3.92 -15.42
CA SER A 41 -16.39 2.74 -15.99
C SER A 41 -15.67 1.45 -15.62
N SER A 42 -14.34 1.44 -15.72
CA SER A 42 -13.52 0.27 -15.38
C SER A 42 -13.60 -0.11 -13.90
N VAL A 43 -13.73 0.89 -13.01
CA VAL A 43 -13.79 0.69 -11.56
C VAL A 43 -15.20 0.30 -11.12
N LYS A 44 -16.24 0.88 -11.76
CA LYS A 44 -17.66 0.67 -11.42
C LYS A 44 -18.05 -0.81 -11.45
N VAL A 45 -17.54 -1.57 -12.42
CA VAL A 45 -17.83 -3.02 -12.53
C VAL A 45 -17.30 -3.83 -11.33
N MET A 46 -16.28 -3.31 -10.64
CA MET A 46 -15.57 -4.04 -9.57
C MET A 46 -15.89 -3.51 -8.16
N VAL A 47 -16.49 -2.32 -8.05
CA VAL A 47 -16.58 -1.58 -6.78
C VAL A 47 -17.40 -2.32 -5.72
N GLU A 48 -18.53 -2.90 -6.10
CA GLU A 48 -19.40 -3.64 -5.20
C GLU A 48 -18.70 -4.89 -4.65
N GLN A 49 -18.03 -5.66 -5.52
CA GLN A 49 -17.29 -6.84 -5.11
C GLN A 49 -16.14 -6.48 -4.17
N GLU A 50 -15.34 -5.46 -4.51
CA GLU A 50 -14.20 -5.04 -3.69
C GLU A 50 -14.63 -4.49 -2.34
N TRP A 51 -15.76 -3.76 -2.29
CA TRP A 51 -16.37 -3.29 -1.05
C TRP A 51 -16.91 -4.45 -0.20
N HIS A 52 -17.57 -5.42 -0.81
CA HIS A 52 -18.05 -6.61 -0.11
C HIS A 52 -16.89 -7.45 0.46
N GLU A 53 -15.84 -7.69 -0.33
CA GLU A 53 -14.62 -8.38 0.14
C GLU A 53 -13.92 -7.64 1.27
N TYR A 54 -13.88 -6.30 1.23
CA TYR A 54 -13.36 -5.48 2.32
C TYR A 54 -14.18 -5.68 3.59
N ASN A 55 -15.51 -5.61 3.52
CA ASN A 55 -16.39 -5.82 4.68
C ASN A 55 -16.27 -7.23 5.26
N ASN A 56 -16.15 -8.25 4.40
CA ASN A 56 -15.88 -9.63 4.83
C ASN A 56 -14.53 -9.76 5.54
N SER A 57 -13.50 -9.08 5.03
CA SER A 57 -12.19 -9.07 5.69
C SER A 57 -12.25 -8.37 7.05
N LEU A 58 -12.98 -7.25 7.13
CA LEU A 58 -13.17 -6.49 8.35
C LEU A 58 -13.95 -7.29 9.40
N SER A 59 -14.99 -8.02 9.00
CA SER A 59 -15.76 -8.87 9.91
C SER A 59 -14.91 -10.01 10.46
N VAL A 60 -14.07 -10.65 9.62
CA VAL A 60 -13.13 -11.70 10.07
C VAL A 60 -12.10 -11.16 11.06
N VAL A 61 -11.63 -9.93 10.89
CA VAL A 61 -10.68 -9.29 11.82
C VAL A 61 -11.36 -8.86 13.12
N THR A 62 -12.59 -8.34 13.03
CA THR A 62 -13.35 -7.79 14.18
C THR A 62 -14.01 -8.88 15.02
N ASN A 63 -14.51 -9.95 14.40
CA ASN A 63 -15.13 -11.10 15.06
C ASN A 63 -14.11 -12.08 15.66
N LYS A 64 -12.82 -11.72 15.65
CA LYS A 64 -11.86 -12.35 16.56
C LYS A 64 -12.16 -11.90 17.99
N GLU A 65 -13.18 -12.52 18.59
CA GLU A 65 -13.13 -12.84 20.01
C GLU A 65 -11.78 -13.50 20.33
N PRO A 66 -11.25 -13.40 21.56
CA PRO A 66 -9.98 -14.01 21.93
C PRO A 66 -10.13 -15.54 22.04
N SER A 67 -10.52 -16.20 20.96
CA SER A 67 -10.47 -17.64 20.78
C SER A 67 -9.28 -17.96 19.87
N SER A 68 -8.23 -18.44 20.54
CA SER A 68 -7.23 -19.41 20.05
C SER A 68 -7.11 -19.61 18.52
N GLY A 69 -5.98 -19.16 17.97
CA GLY A 69 -5.30 -19.86 16.87
C GLY A 69 -5.06 -19.03 15.61
N PRO A 70 -3.83 -19.05 15.05
CA PRO A 70 -3.58 -18.52 13.71
C PRO A 70 -4.22 -19.41 12.63
N PRO A 71 -4.63 -18.87 11.46
CA PRO A 71 -5.05 -19.67 10.32
C PRO A 71 -3.84 -20.46 9.76
N PRO A 72 -4.06 -21.60 9.08
CA PRO A 72 -3.01 -22.56 8.77
C PRO A 72 -2.05 -21.98 7.74
N THR A 73 -0.86 -21.58 8.21
CA THR A 73 0.34 -21.86 7.43
C THR A 73 0.63 -23.34 7.67
N THR A 74 0.72 -24.12 6.61
CA THR A 74 1.35 -25.44 6.66
C THR A 74 2.78 -25.24 7.18
N LEU A 75 2.99 -25.36 8.49
CA LEU A 75 3.62 -26.48 9.17
C LEU A 75 3.62 -26.22 10.69
N ARG A 76 3.10 -27.21 11.41
CA ARG A 76 2.80 -27.29 12.84
C ARG A 76 4.05 -27.12 13.72
N THR A 77 3.95 -26.37 14.83
CA THR A 77 4.19 -26.78 16.25
C THR A 77 3.92 -25.58 17.19
N GLY A 78 3.32 -25.82 18.36
CA GLY A 78 2.67 -24.82 19.20
C GLY A 78 3.50 -24.23 20.35
N GLY A 79 2.98 -23.14 20.92
CA GLY A 79 3.45 -22.51 22.16
C GLY A 79 2.56 -21.29 22.50
N LYS A 80 2.01 -21.25 23.72
CA LYS A 80 1.04 -20.24 24.21
C LYS A 80 1.75 -19.05 24.87
N ILE A 81 1.26 -17.83 24.65
CA ILE A 81 1.48 -16.68 25.55
C ILE A 81 0.27 -15.73 25.52
N SER A 82 -0.10 -15.27 26.71
CA SER A 82 -1.29 -14.46 27.01
C SER A 82 -0.89 -12.99 27.19
N GLY A 83 -1.72 -12.05 26.72
CA GLY A 83 -1.47 -10.60 26.84
C GLY A 83 -2.77 -9.78 26.93
N THR A 84 -2.87 -9.04 28.03
CA THR A 84 -4.04 -8.28 28.52
C THR A 84 -4.36 -7.03 27.66
N LYS A 85 -5.65 -6.79 27.39
CA LYS A 85 -6.17 -5.63 26.64
C LYS A 85 -6.58 -4.50 27.60
N ILE A 86 -6.25 -3.26 27.27
CA ILE A 86 -6.93 -2.06 27.78
C ILE A 86 -7.57 -1.35 26.59
N SER A 87 -8.87 -1.11 26.70
CA SER A 87 -9.71 -0.40 25.72
C SER A 87 -9.64 1.10 25.93
N LEU A 88 -9.95 1.90 24.90
CA LEU A 88 -10.86 3.04 25.03
C LEU A 88 -11.32 3.54 23.64
N GLN A 89 -12.62 3.80 23.56
CA GLN A 89 -13.37 4.43 22.47
C GLN A 89 -13.25 5.96 22.57
N THR A 90 -13.34 6.69 21.45
CA THR A 90 -14.52 7.49 21.02
C THR A 90 -14.17 8.46 19.88
N SER A 91 -15.21 8.78 19.11
CA SER A 91 -15.30 9.53 17.85
C SER A 91 -15.19 11.05 17.96
N SER A 92 -14.70 11.71 16.90
CA SER A 92 -15.23 12.98 16.32
C SER A 92 -14.58 13.26 14.96
N ILE A 93 -15.40 13.66 13.97
CA ILE A 93 -14.99 13.95 12.59
C ILE A 93 -14.60 15.43 12.49
N ASP A 94 -13.31 15.71 12.26
CA ASP A 94 -12.81 17.06 12.02
C ASP A 94 -12.33 17.24 10.58
N PHE A 95 -12.86 18.29 9.96
CA PHE A 95 -12.57 18.76 8.60
C PHE A 95 -11.06 18.78 8.28
N ILE A 96 -10.74 18.38 7.05
CA ILE A 96 -9.37 18.12 6.57
C ILE A 96 -8.63 19.45 6.42
N ASP A 97 -7.95 19.86 7.49
CA ASP A 97 -6.78 20.71 7.43
C ASP A 97 -5.58 19.86 6.95
N SER A 98 -4.62 20.49 6.29
CA SER A 98 -3.46 19.85 5.65
C SER A 98 -2.87 18.72 6.50
N ALA A 99 -2.54 17.58 5.88
CA ALA A 99 -1.98 16.38 6.51
C ALA A 99 -0.84 16.71 7.50
N PHE A 100 -1.20 16.91 8.76
CA PHE A 100 -0.28 16.92 9.89
C PHE A 100 -0.10 15.48 10.36
N PRO A 101 1.12 15.05 10.73
CA PRO A 101 1.35 13.75 11.35
C PRO A 101 0.45 13.60 12.59
N GLY A 102 -0.40 12.58 12.63
CA GLY A 102 -1.22 12.25 13.80
C GLY A 102 -2.72 12.60 13.73
N LYS A 103 -3.24 13.21 12.65
CA LYS A 103 -4.69 13.40 12.49
C LYS A 103 -5.35 12.11 11.98
N GLN A 104 -6.44 11.69 12.63
CA GLN A 104 -7.22 10.53 12.18
C GLN A 104 -7.91 10.86 10.85
N LEU A 105 -7.62 10.08 9.82
CA LEU A 105 -8.21 10.21 8.50
C LEU A 105 -9.54 9.45 8.41
N PRO A 106 -10.49 9.95 7.61
CA PRO A 106 -11.84 9.42 7.58
C PRO A 106 -11.92 8.02 6.96
N GLU A 107 -12.70 7.15 7.61
CA GLU A 107 -13.16 5.88 7.07
C GLU A 107 -14.12 6.12 5.89
N CYS A 108 -14.12 5.21 4.91
CA CYS A 108 -15.10 5.21 3.84
C CYS A 108 -16.41 4.60 4.35
N VAL A 109 -17.51 5.34 4.22
CA VAL A 109 -18.84 4.91 4.70
C VAL A 109 -19.63 4.11 3.66
N GLY A 110 -19.04 3.84 2.49
CA GLY A 110 -19.70 3.15 1.39
C GLY A 110 -20.49 4.06 0.44
N GLU A 111 -20.25 5.38 0.47
CA GLU A 111 -20.83 6.31 -0.51
C GLU A 111 -20.26 6.04 -1.91
N GLU A 112 -21.11 5.98 -2.93
CA GLU A 112 -20.74 5.49 -4.26
C GLU A 112 -19.55 6.24 -4.87
N ILE A 113 -19.55 7.58 -4.85
CA ILE A 113 -18.49 8.37 -5.47
C ILE A 113 -17.19 8.25 -4.68
N ASP A 114 -17.23 8.33 -3.34
CA ASP A 114 -16.05 8.13 -2.49
C ASP A 114 -15.45 6.73 -2.68
N LEU A 115 -16.28 5.68 -2.77
CA LEU A 115 -15.83 4.31 -3.03
C LEU A 115 -15.13 4.19 -4.39
N LEU A 116 -15.76 4.71 -5.45
CA LEU A 116 -15.20 4.67 -6.80
C LEU A 116 -13.86 5.38 -6.87
N ILE A 117 -13.75 6.57 -6.29
CA ILE A 117 -12.53 7.37 -6.30
C ILE A 117 -11.43 6.65 -5.50
N ARG A 118 -11.73 6.21 -4.27
CA ARG A 118 -10.76 5.52 -3.41
C ARG A 118 -10.25 4.22 -4.03
N LEU A 119 -11.16 3.39 -4.56
CA LEU A 119 -10.80 2.14 -5.23
C LEU A 119 -10.02 2.41 -6.52
N GLY A 120 -10.46 3.38 -7.32
CA GLY A 120 -9.80 3.74 -8.57
C GLY A 120 -8.39 4.25 -8.34
N LEU A 121 -8.19 5.10 -7.32
CA LEU A 121 -6.87 5.61 -6.93
C LEU A 121 -5.95 4.47 -6.49
N LEU A 122 -6.46 3.56 -5.66
CA LEU A 122 -5.72 2.39 -5.22
C LEU A 122 -5.29 1.51 -6.39
N LYS A 123 -6.21 1.17 -7.30
CA LYS A 123 -5.87 0.35 -8.48
C LYS A 123 -4.81 1.02 -9.33
N LEU A 124 -4.97 2.33 -9.57
CA LEU A 124 -4.06 3.13 -10.40
C LEU A 124 -2.63 3.16 -9.84
N VAL A 125 -2.44 3.33 -8.52
CA VAL A 125 -1.08 3.31 -7.92
C VAL A 125 -0.51 1.90 -7.71
N CYS A 126 -1.35 0.86 -7.81
CA CYS A 126 -0.90 -0.53 -7.74
C CYS A 126 -0.56 -1.14 -9.10
N GLU A 127 -0.70 -0.39 -10.20
CA GLU A 127 -0.24 -0.84 -11.51
C GLU A 127 1.29 -0.97 -11.54
N VAL A 128 1.77 -1.94 -12.33
CA VAL A 128 3.21 -2.19 -12.52
C VAL A 128 3.84 -1.11 -13.41
N GLY A 129 3.07 -0.60 -14.38
CA GLY A 129 3.52 0.48 -15.26
C GLY A 129 3.56 1.82 -14.50
N GLY A 130 4.64 2.58 -14.68
CA GLY A 130 4.76 3.90 -14.06
C GLY A 130 3.67 4.85 -14.56
N LEU A 131 3.02 5.58 -13.65
CA LEU A 131 1.97 6.52 -14.00
C LEU A 131 2.48 7.62 -14.93
N SER A 132 1.78 7.88 -16.03
CA SER A 132 2.07 8.98 -16.96
C SER A 132 0.91 9.97 -17.03
N LEU A 133 1.17 11.18 -17.53
CA LEU A 133 0.13 12.21 -17.68
C LEU A 133 -0.95 11.81 -18.70
N GLU A 134 -0.60 10.95 -19.65
CA GLU A 134 -1.46 10.55 -20.77
C GLU A 134 -2.56 9.58 -20.35
N VAL A 135 -2.28 8.71 -19.37
CA VAL A 135 -3.23 7.70 -18.87
C VAL A 135 -3.96 8.14 -17.60
N LEU A 136 -3.54 9.25 -16.99
CA LEU A 136 -4.09 9.73 -15.73
C LEU A 136 -5.43 10.46 -15.96
N PRO A 137 -6.50 10.14 -15.19
CA PRO A 137 -7.77 10.86 -15.26
C PRO A 137 -7.58 12.36 -15.14
N GLU A 138 -8.35 13.13 -15.91
CA GLU A 138 -8.26 14.58 -15.97
C GLU A 138 -8.42 15.22 -14.58
N THR A 139 -9.31 14.68 -13.75
CA THR A 139 -9.56 15.11 -12.36
C THR A 139 -8.36 14.87 -11.42
N LEU A 140 -7.40 14.04 -11.82
CA LEU A 140 -6.26 13.65 -11.01
C LEU A 140 -4.93 14.25 -11.49
N LYS A 141 -4.91 14.97 -12.62
CA LYS A 141 -3.68 15.50 -13.24
C LYS A 141 -2.79 16.31 -12.29
N MET A 142 -3.38 17.09 -11.39
CA MET A 142 -2.63 17.87 -10.39
C MET A 142 -1.95 17.02 -9.31
N ASN A 143 -2.36 15.75 -9.15
CA ASN A 143 -1.83 14.83 -8.15
C ASN A 143 -0.80 13.84 -8.72
N LEU A 144 -0.37 13.97 -9.99
CA LEU A 144 0.55 13.02 -10.63
C LEU A 144 1.81 12.73 -9.79
N SER A 145 2.48 13.75 -9.29
CA SER A 145 3.71 13.59 -8.48
C SER A 145 3.43 12.86 -7.16
N ARG A 146 2.32 13.19 -6.48
CA ARG A 146 1.89 12.52 -5.24
C ARG A 146 1.57 11.05 -5.48
N LEU A 147 0.84 10.75 -6.56
CA LEU A 147 0.46 9.37 -6.92
C LEU A 147 1.67 8.54 -7.33
N ARG A 148 2.62 9.12 -8.08
CA ARG A 148 3.92 8.47 -8.37
C ARG A 148 4.71 8.19 -7.11
N GLY A 149 4.70 9.10 -6.13
CA GLY A 149 5.31 8.88 -4.83
C GLY A 149 4.71 7.67 -4.11
N VAL A 150 3.38 7.56 -4.06
CA VAL A 150 2.70 6.39 -3.47
C VAL A 150 3.01 5.11 -4.23
N GLN A 151 2.94 5.13 -5.56
CA GLN A 151 3.28 3.98 -6.40
C GLN A 151 4.72 3.51 -6.14
N SER A 152 5.69 4.44 -6.08
CA SER A 152 7.08 4.14 -5.75
C SER A 152 7.19 3.45 -4.38
N GLN A 153 6.53 3.97 -3.35
CA GLN A 153 6.53 3.36 -2.02
C GLN A 153 5.92 1.95 -2.01
N PHE A 154 4.83 1.72 -2.73
CA PHE A 154 4.24 0.38 -2.86
C PHE A 154 5.18 -0.60 -3.58
N GLN A 155 5.84 -0.17 -4.65
CA GLN A 155 6.83 -1.00 -5.34
C GLN A 155 8.04 -1.31 -4.44
N LYS A 156 8.55 -0.34 -3.67
CA LYS A 156 9.61 -0.57 -2.66
C LYS A 156 9.17 -1.61 -1.63
N ILE A 157 7.94 -1.51 -1.12
CA ILE A 157 7.40 -2.50 -0.17
C ILE A 157 7.35 -3.89 -0.80
N ILE A 158 6.92 -4.03 -2.05
CA ILE A 158 6.88 -5.31 -2.77
C ILE A 158 8.30 -5.89 -2.90
N VAL A 159 9.28 -5.08 -3.30
CA VAL A 159 10.69 -5.49 -3.44
C VAL A 159 11.26 -5.94 -2.09
N ILE A 160 11.16 -5.11 -1.04
CA ILE A 160 11.68 -5.44 0.30
C ILE A 160 11.00 -6.71 0.84
N SER A 161 9.69 -6.83 0.70
CA SER A 161 8.95 -8.03 1.15
C SER A 161 9.45 -9.30 0.44
N THR A 162 9.69 -9.22 -0.87
CA THR A 162 10.20 -10.34 -1.67
C THR A 162 11.63 -10.69 -1.25
N CYS A 163 12.47 -9.70 -0.99
CA CYS A 163 13.83 -9.88 -0.49
C CYS A 163 13.84 -10.57 0.89
N CYS A 164 12.99 -10.13 1.81
CA CYS A 164 12.82 -10.76 3.11
C CYS A 164 12.36 -12.23 2.98
N LEU A 165 11.45 -12.54 2.04
CA LEU A 165 11.03 -13.92 1.79
C LEU A 165 12.18 -14.80 1.28
N VAL A 166 12.95 -14.31 0.30
CA VAL A 166 14.11 -15.05 -0.24
C VAL A 166 15.18 -15.24 0.82
N LEU A 167 15.48 -14.20 1.62
CA LEU A 167 16.42 -14.28 2.74
C LEU A 167 15.96 -15.34 3.74
N ARG A 168 14.70 -15.27 4.19
CA ARG A 168 14.13 -16.25 5.13
C ARG A 168 14.23 -17.67 4.57
N GLN A 169 13.85 -17.89 3.31
CA GLN A 169 13.91 -19.19 2.67
C GLN A 169 15.34 -19.74 2.57
N THR A 170 16.31 -18.88 2.25
CA THR A 170 17.71 -19.29 2.11
C THR A 170 18.31 -19.67 3.46
N LEU A 171 18.08 -18.85 4.50
CA LEU A 171 18.57 -19.11 5.85
C LEU A 171 17.96 -20.38 6.46
N SER A 172 16.66 -20.62 6.20
CA SER A 172 15.99 -21.84 6.66
C SER A 172 16.49 -23.09 5.93
N ASN A 173 16.75 -23.03 4.63
CA ASN A 173 17.28 -24.17 3.88
C ASN A 173 18.68 -24.57 4.34
N GLU A 174 19.49 -23.61 4.79
CA GLU A 174 20.85 -23.85 5.27
C GLU A 174 20.92 -24.13 6.79
N ASN A 175 19.78 -24.19 7.49
CA ASN A 175 19.69 -24.34 8.96
C ASN A 175 20.52 -23.33 9.75
N LEU A 176 20.72 -22.13 9.21
CA LEU A 176 21.60 -21.10 9.79
C LEU A 176 20.99 -20.35 10.95
N VAL A 177 19.66 -20.42 11.06
CA VAL A 177 18.93 -19.77 12.13
C VAL A 177 18.09 -20.79 12.85
N THR A 178 18.37 -20.95 14.15
CA THR A 178 17.75 -21.95 15.01
C THR A 178 16.63 -21.38 15.88
N ASN A 179 16.49 -20.05 15.94
CA ASN A 179 15.49 -19.35 16.77
C ASN A 179 14.68 -18.32 15.97
N ALA A 180 13.38 -18.20 16.28
CA ALA A 180 12.47 -17.24 15.67
C ALA A 180 12.87 -15.77 15.94
N LEU A 181 13.42 -15.48 17.12
CA LEU A 181 13.86 -14.12 17.48
C LEU A 181 15.02 -13.62 16.62
N ASP A 182 15.94 -14.53 16.26
CA ASP A 182 17.07 -14.21 15.40
C ASP A 182 16.58 -13.92 13.97
N MET A 183 15.60 -14.67 13.47
CA MET A 183 14.97 -14.41 12.17
C MET A 183 14.30 -13.04 12.11
N ASP A 184 13.60 -12.63 13.16
CA ASP A 184 12.93 -11.33 13.20
C ASP A 184 13.94 -10.18 13.31
N THR A 185 15.05 -10.38 14.03
CA THR A 185 16.16 -9.41 14.11
C THR A 185 16.86 -9.23 12.76
N ILE A 186 17.12 -10.32 12.04
CA ILE A 186 17.68 -10.28 10.68
C ILE A 186 16.71 -9.62 9.71
N ALA A 187 15.42 -9.95 9.78
CA ALA A 187 14.39 -9.35 8.93
C ALA A 187 14.26 -7.84 9.14
N LEU A 188 14.29 -7.37 10.40
CA LEU A 188 14.27 -5.94 10.73
C LEU A 188 15.46 -5.20 10.13
N ARG A 189 16.66 -5.80 10.24
CA ARG A 189 17.88 -5.23 9.65
C ARG A 189 17.80 -5.15 8.13
N CYS A 190 17.32 -6.22 7.50
CA CYS A 190 17.09 -6.29 6.05
C CYS A 190 16.13 -5.20 5.59
N VAL A 191 15.00 -5.03 6.28
CA VAL A 191 14.04 -3.95 5.99
C VAL A 191 14.70 -2.59 6.09
N ASN A 192 15.47 -2.31 7.15
CA ASN A 192 16.12 -1.01 7.34
C ASN A 192 17.20 -0.72 6.28
N GLN A 193 18.08 -1.68 6.01
CA GLN A 193 19.16 -1.52 5.03
C GLN A 193 18.62 -1.39 3.60
N LEU A 194 17.65 -2.22 3.21
CA LEU A 194 17.03 -2.10 1.89
C LEU A 194 16.21 -0.82 1.74
N SER A 195 15.51 -0.38 2.79
CA SER A 195 14.81 0.91 2.76
C SER A 195 15.79 2.04 2.54
N SER A 196 16.94 2.04 3.23
CA SER A 196 17.98 3.05 3.02
C SER A 196 18.56 3.01 1.61
N LEU A 197 18.85 1.81 1.08
CA LEU A 197 19.39 1.64 -0.27
C LEU A 197 18.43 2.21 -1.32
N LEU A 198 17.16 1.78 -1.27
CA LEU A 198 16.10 2.16 -2.22
C LEU A 198 15.67 3.64 -2.13
N GLU A 199 16.06 4.37 -1.09
CA GLU A 199 15.86 5.82 -0.98
C GLU A 199 17.06 6.65 -1.46
N THR A 200 18.26 6.05 -1.52
CA THR A 200 19.51 6.79 -1.77
C THR A 200 20.12 6.55 -3.15
N VAL A 201 19.88 5.39 -3.76
CA VAL A 201 20.49 5.00 -5.04
C VAL A 201 19.41 4.87 -6.11
N GLU A 202 19.58 5.56 -7.24
CA GLU A 202 18.58 5.57 -8.33
C GLU A 202 18.63 4.29 -9.18
N ASP A 203 19.82 3.78 -9.50
CA ASP A 203 20.03 2.64 -10.39
C ASP A 203 20.44 1.37 -9.62
N ILE A 204 19.50 0.82 -8.86
CA ILE A 204 19.74 -0.39 -8.04
C ILE A 204 19.44 -1.64 -8.86
N GLY A 205 20.45 -2.51 -8.98
CA GLY A 205 20.30 -3.83 -9.56
C GLY A 205 20.02 -4.92 -8.54
N ILE A 206 19.66 -6.10 -9.03
CA ILE A 206 19.59 -7.33 -8.20
C ILE A 206 20.94 -7.62 -7.50
N PRO A 207 22.12 -7.43 -8.12
CA PRO A 207 23.39 -7.66 -7.43
C PRO A 207 23.54 -6.80 -6.15
N ASP A 208 23.19 -5.52 -6.21
CA ASP A 208 23.30 -4.60 -5.06
C ASP A 208 22.34 -4.98 -3.93
N ILE A 209 21.12 -5.42 -4.30
CA ILE A 209 20.13 -5.94 -3.36
C ILE A 209 20.66 -7.21 -2.68
N VAL A 210 21.22 -8.14 -3.46
CA VAL A 210 21.78 -9.41 -2.97
C VAL A 210 22.94 -9.18 -2.01
N GLU A 211 23.82 -8.23 -2.32
CA GLU A 211 24.92 -7.85 -1.44
C GLU A 211 24.40 -7.35 -0.09
N THR A 212 23.41 -6.46 -0.14
CA THR A 212 22.79 -5.88 1.05
C THR A 212 22.11 -6.93 1.95
N ILE A 213 21.32 -7.83 1.36
CA ILE A 213 20.63 -8.87 2.15
C ILE A 213 21.59 -9.94 2.69
N SER A 214 22.70 -10.19 2.00
CA SER A 214 23.71 -11.16 2.46
C SER A 214 24.43 -10.62 3.69
N GLY A 215 24.80 -9.34 3.67
CA GLY A 215 25.37 -8.64 4.84
C GLY A 215 24.46 -8.62 6.06
N CYS A 216 23.13 -8.79 5.90
CA CYS A 216 22.21 -8.90 7.03
C CYS A 216 22.40 -10.17 7.86
N ALA A 217 22.88 -11.25 7.24
CA ALA A 217 23.05 -12.56 7.86
C ALA A 217 24.46 -12.78 8.45
N GLU A 218 25.45 -11.98 8.05
CA GLU A 218 26.87 -12.22 8.38
C GLU A 218 27.21 -12.01 9.87
N TYR A 219 26.42 -11.23 10.62
CA TYR A 219 26.73 -10.96 12.04
C TYR A 219 26.54 -12.17 12.95
N SER A 220 25.87 -13.24 12.49
CA SER A 220 25.79 -14.53 13.21
C SER A 220 26.87 -15.53 12.78
N GLU A 221 27.64 -15.25 11.73
CA GLU A 221 28.58 -16.19 11.12
C GLU A 221 30.03 -15.70 11.26
N HIS A 222 30.66 -15.91 12.43
CA HIS A 222 32.12 -15.71 12.54
C HIS A 222 32.95 -16.78 11.77
N HIS A 223 32.31 -17.73 11.06
CA HIS A 223 32.96 -18.92 10.48
C HIS A 223 32.42 -19.39 9.11
N SER A 224 31.82 -18.54 8.26
CA SER A 224 31.42 -18.98 6.92
C SER A 224 32.58 -18.91 5.91
N CYS A 225 32.72 -19.97 5.09
CA CYS A 225 33.70 -20.02 4.01
C CYS A 225 33.28 -19.05 2.89
N PRO A 226 34.18 -18.20 2.35
CA PRO A 226 33.86 -17.26 1.27
C PRO A 226 33.17 -17.90 0.05
N GLU A 227 33.55 -19.13 -0.30
CA GLU A 227 32.95 -19.89 -1.41
C GLU A 227 31.47 -20.24 -1.16
N LYS A 228 31.12 -20.53 0.11
CA LYS A 228 29.72 -20.83 0.48
C LYS A 228 28.86 -19.57 0.44
N LEU A 229 29.41 -18.44 0.90
CA LEU A 229 28.74 -17.14 0.83
C LEU A 229 28.47 -16.74 -0.63
N GLU A 230 29.44 -16.94 -1.52
CA GLU A 230 29.28 -16.62 -2.93
C GLU A 230 28.23 -17.52 -3.61
N ALA A 231 28.24 -18.83 -3.32
CA ALA A 231 27.21 -19.74 -3.79
C ALA A 231 25.80 -19.33 -3.31
N ARG A 232 25.68 -18.87 -2.06
CA ARG A 232 24.44 -18.36 -1.48
C ARG A 232 23.95 -17.09 -2.21
N LYS A 233 24.84 -16.13 -2.45
CA LYS A 233 24.55 -14.90 -3.22
C LYS A 233 24.00 -15.22 -4.60
N GLN A 234 24.61 -16.19 -5.31
CA GLN A 234 24.14 -16.61 -6.63
C GLN A 234 22.75 -17.25 -6.59
N ILE A 235 22.45 -18.06 -5.57
CA ILE A 235 21.12 -18.66 -5.39
C ILE A 235 20.09 -17.55 -5.12
N MET A 236 20.39 -16.61 -4.23
CA MET A 236 19.51 -15.49 -3.91
C MET A 236 19.26 -14.60 -5.14
N ALA A 237 20.29 -14.29 -5.92
CA ALA A 237 20.18 -13.50 -7.15
C ALA A 237 19.23 -14.15 -8.15
N ARG A 238 19.36 -15.47 -8.35
CA ARG A 238 18.47 -16.24 -9.24
C ARG A 238 17.04 -16.26 -8.73
N MET A 239 16.84 -16.49 -7.43
CA MET A 239 15.52 -16.49 -6.80
C MET A 239 14.85 -15.13 -6.91
N LEU A 240 15.55 -14.04 -6.63
CA LEU A 240 15.05 -12.67 -6.75
C LEU A 240 14.73 -12.31 -8.20
N GLY A 241 15.64 -12.62 -9.13
CA GLY A 241 15.45 -12.34 -10.54
C GLY A 241 14.20 -13.00 -11.10
N LYS A 242 13.84 -14.18 -10.62
CA LYS A 242 12.58 -14.84 -10.98
C LYS A 242 11.38 -14.26 -10.20
N SER A 243 11.53 -14.07 -8.89
CA SER A 243 10.42 -13.70 -8.00
C SER A 243 9.93 -12.26 -8.19
N LEU A 244 10.73 -11.40 -8.82
CA LEU A 244 10.38 -10.01 -9.14
C LEU A 244 9.85 -9.85 -10.57
N GLN A 245 9.85 -10.92 -11.39
CA GLN A 245 9.31 -10.84 -12.75
C GLN A 245 7.78 -10.77 -12.73
N ALA A 246 7.24 -9.93 -13.62
CA ALA A 246 5.81 -9.87 -13.86
C ALA A 246 5.29 -11.25 -14.30
N GLY A 247 4.26 -11.74 -13.62
CA GLY A 247 3.67 -13.05 -13.90
C GLY A 247 4.06 -14.14 -12.91
N ASP A 248 5.17 -13.99 -12.19
CA ASP A 248 5.63 -14.94 -11.18
C ASP A 248 4.62 -15.06 -10.02
N ALA A 249 4.52 -16.28 -9.46
CA ALA A 249 3.55 -16.56 -8.40
C ALA A 249 3.89 -15.84 -7.09
N ILE A 250 5.17 -15.66 -6.77
CA ILE A 250 5.63 -14.93 -5.59
C ILE A 250 5.33 -13.45 -5.79
N PHE A 251 5.67 -12.87 -6.96
CA PHE A 251 5.34 -11.49 -7.28
C PHE A 251 3.84 -11.21 -7.14
N LYS A 252 2.98 -12.07 -7.73
CA LYS A 252 1.52 -11.94 -7.63
C LYS A 252 1.02 -12.03 -6.19
N ARG A 253 1.56 -12.98 -5.41
CA ARG A 253 1.19 -13.17 -4.00
C ARG A 253 1.55 -11.96 -3.15
N VAL A 254 2.77 -11.45 -3.29
CA VAL A 254 3.25 -10.27 -2.53
C VAL A 254 2.50 -9.02 -2.97
N SER A 255 2.34 -8.78 -4.27
CA SER A 255 1.59 -7.65 -4.80
C SER A 255 0.13 -7.66 -4.34
N ARG A 256 -0.53 -8.83 -4.34
CA ARG A 256 -1.90 -8.96 -3.82
C ARG A 256 -1.97 -8.68 -2.32
N ALA A 257 -1.00 -9.13 -1.53
CA ALA A 257 -0.95 -8.83 -0.09
C ALA A 257 -0.80 -7.32 0.18
N VAL A 258 0.07 -6.64 -0.57
CA VAL A 258 0.26 -5.18 -0.49
C VAL A 258 -1.01 -4.44 -0.93
N TYR A 259 -1.64 -4.85 -2.03
CA TYR A 259 -2.92 -4.29 -2.48
C TYR A 259 -4.02 -4.42 -1.42
N LEU A 260 -4.19 -5.61 -0.83
CA LEU A 260 -5.21 -5.85 0.20
C LEU A 260 -4.92 -5.06 1.49
N ALA A 261 -3.64 -4.94 1.85
CA ALA A 261 -3.21 -4.12 2.97
C ALA A 261 -3.57 -2.64 2.74
N ALA A 262 -3.22 -2.11 1.56
CA ALA A 262 -3.54 -0.73 1.19
C ALA A 262 -5.05 -0.50 1.09
N ARG A 263 -5.82 -1.45 0.56
CA ARG A 263 -7.30 -1.43 0.57
C ARG A 263 -7.85 -1.29 1.98
N GLY A 264 -7.26 -2.00 2.94
CA GLY A 264 -7.61 -1.90 4.36
C GLY A 264 -7.49 -0.48 4.90
N VAL A 265 -6.41 0.24 4.56
CA VAL A 265 -6.21 1.65 4.98
C VAL A 265 -7.10 2.60 4.20
N VAL A 266 -7.14 2.46 2.88
CA VAL A 266 -7.89 3.34 1.98
C VAL A 266 -9.37 3.35 2.32
N PHE A 267 -9.95 2.20 2.71
CA PHE A 267 -11.36 2.13 3.15
C PHE A 267 -11.54 2.27 4.66
N GLY A 268 -10.65 1.68 5.47
CA GLY A 268 -10.77 1.65 6.94
C GLY A 268 -10.13 2.82 7.66
N GLY A 269 -9.60 3.81 6.94
CA GLY A 269 -8.84 4.93 7.49
C GLY A 269 -7.47 4.52 8.05
N ASN A 270 -6.76 5.49 8.64
CA ASN A 270 -5.47 5.24 9.32
C ASN A 270 -5.62 4.83 10.80
N GLY A 271 -6.86 4.63 11.25
CA GLY A 271 -7.17 4.18 12.60
C GLY A 271 -6.92 2.68 12.80
N LYS A 272 -7.42 2.17 13.93
CA LYS A 272 -7.23 0.77 14.33
C LYS A 272 -7.69 -0.25 13.28
N LYS A 273 -8.87 -0.05 12.67
CA LYS A 273 -9.43 -0.98 11.67
C LYS A 273 -8.52 -1.15 10.45
N GLY A 274 -8.10 -0.03 9.84
CA GLY A 274 -7.22 -0.06 8.68
C GLY A 274 -5.85 -0.66 9.00
N ARG A 275 -5.32 -0.39 10.20
CA ARG A 275 -4.06 -0.98 10.69
C ARG A 275 -4.17 -2.50 10.89
N GLU A 276 -5.21 -2.98 11.55
CA GLU A 276 -5.40 -4.42 11.78
C GLU A 276 -5.57 -5.19 10.46
N LEU A 277 -6.29 -4.62 9.48
CA LEU A 277 -6.41 -5.18 8.13
C LEU A 277 -5.09 -5.18 7.37
N THR A 278 -4.29 -4.12 7.50
CA THR A 278 -2.94 -4.01 6.94
C THR A 278 -2.06 -5.14 7.46
N GLU A 279 -1.94 -5.25 8.78
CA GLU A 279 -1.13 -6.28 9.41
C GLU A 279 -1.63 -7.70 9.08
N ALA A 280 -2.94 -7.90 9.04
CA ALA A 280 -3.53 -9.18 8.66
C ALA A 280 -3.19 -9.58 7.22
N SER A 281 -3.14 -8.61 6.30
CA SER A 281 -2.83 -8.84 4.88
C SER A 281 -1.34 -9.03 4.61
N LEU A 282 -0.46 -8.35 5.37
CA LEU A 282 0.99 -8.45 5.22
C LEU A 282 1.62 -9.66 5.95
N ARG A 283 0.96 -10.17 7.00
CA ARG A 283 1.45 -11.31 7.79
C ARG A 283 1.76 -12.57 6.96
N PRO A 284 0.91 -13.01 6.01
CA PRO A 284 1.17 -14.22 5.21
C PRO A 284 2.36 -14.12 4.25
N VAL A 285 2.92 -12.92 4.07
CA VAL A 285 4.12 -12.66 3.26
C VAL A 285 5.28 -12.14 4.12
N GLY A 286 5.16 -12.19 5.46
CA GLY A 286 6.22 -11.79 6.39
C GLY A 286 6.55 -10.29 6.36
N ALA A 287 5.64 -9.44 5.87
CA ALA A 287 5.89 -8.03 5.60
C ALA A 287 5.31 -7.08 6.67
N THR A 288 4.97 -7.57 7.86
CA THR A 288 4.34 -6.76 8.92
C THR A 288 5.22 -5.59 9.38
N LEU A 289 6.55 -5.71 9.27
CA LEU A 289 7.49 -4.64 9.58
C LEU A 289 7.37 -3.42 8.64
N LEU A 290 6.75 -3.59 7.47
CA LEU A 290 6.49 -2.53 6.49
C LEU A 290 5.10 -1.91 6.63
N ALA A 291 4.30 -2.33 7.62
CA ALA A 291 2.92 -1.87 7.79
C ALA A 291 2.84 -0.34 7.97
N ASP A 292 3.73 0.26 8.76
CA ASP A 292 3.72 1.71 8.97
C ASP A 292 4.07 2.50 7.71
N ASN A 293 5.04 2.01 6.91
CA ASN A 293 5.40 2.61 5.63
C ASN A 293 4.20 2.55 4.67
N LEU A 294 3.51 1.42 4.62
CA LEU A 294 2.33 1.23 3.79
C LEU A 294 1.18 2.15 4.21
N VAL A 295 0.89 2.24 5.51
CA VAL A 295 -0.16 3.12 6.05
C VAL A 295 0.14 4.56 5.64
N LYS A 296 1.34 5.07 5.92
CA LYS A 296 1.76 6.44 5.54
C LYS A 296 1.60 6.73 4.06
N ALA A 297 1.96 5.78 3.19
CA ALA A 297 1.79 5.94 1.75
C ALA A 297 0.30 5.95 1.35
N ALA A 298 -0.52 5.07 1.94
CA ALA A 298 -1.96 4.99 1.66
C ALA A 298 -2.75 6.19 2.21
N GLU A 299 -2.29 6.86 3.27
CA GLU A 299 -2.89 8.10 3.78
C GLU A 299 -2.97 9.20 2.71
N VAL A 300 -1.95 9.29 1.86
CA VAL A 300 -1.93 10.22 0.72
C VAL A 300 -3.12 9.96 -0.21
N LEU A 301 -3.48 8.69 -0.44
CA LEU A 301 -4.63 8.34 -1.29
C LEU A 301 -5.95 8.78 -0.65
N ILE A 302 -6.09 8.66 0.67
CA ILE A 302 -7.30 9.12 1.38
C ILE A 302 -7.46 10.63 1.23
N VAL A 303 -6.36 11.38 1.38
CA VAL A 303 -6.37 12.85 1.21
C VAL A 303 -6.70 13.23 -0.23
N VAL A 304 -6.07 12.58 -1.21
CA VAL A 304 -6.35 12.82 -2.64
C VAL A 304 -7.81 12.49 -2.97
N ALA A 305 -8.34 11.38 -2.44
CA ALA A 305 -9.73 11.00 -2.63
C ALA A 305 -10.68 12.06 -2.06
N ALA A 306 -10.46 12.49 -0.82
CA ALA A 306 -11.31 13.48 -0.17
C ALA A 306 -11.30 14.83 -0.92
N VAL A 307 -10.12 15.32 -1.35
CA VAL A 307 -10.04 16.54 -2.16
C VAL A 307 -10.74 16.37 -3.50
N THR A 308 -10.51 15.24 -4.17
CA THR A 308 -11.12 14.92 -5.47
C THR A 308 -12.65 14.86 -5.37
N SER A 309 -13.18 14.19 -4.35
CA SER A 309 -14.61 14.13 -4.04
C SER A 309 -15.17 15.52 -3.75
N ASN A 310 -14.47 16.37 -3.00
CA ASN A 310 -15.00 17.71 -2.70
C ASN A 310 -14.98 18.66 -3.91
N VAL A 311 -13.91 18.64 -4.70
CA VAL A 311 -13.76 19.55 -5.85
C VAL A 311 -14.59 19.07 -7.04
N HIS A 312 -14.48 17.78 -7.39
CA HIS A 312 -14.92 17.23 -8.66
C HIS A 312 -16.22 16.40 -8.59
N ARG A 313 -16.86 16.24 -7.42
CA ARG A 313 -18.13 15.50 -7.27
C ARG A 313 -19.19 15.82 -8.34
N PRO A 314 -19.48 17.09 -8.69
CA PRO A 314 -20.48 17.39 -9.72
C PRO A 314 -20.22 16.72 -11.07
N TRP A 315 -18.95 16.56 -11.48
CA TRP A 315 -18.60 15.86 -12.72
C TRP A 315 -18.75 14.35 -12.58
N TYR A 316 -18.40 13.78 -11.44
CA TYR A 316 -18.61 12.36 -11.18
C TYR A 316 -20.09 11.99 -11.15
N GLU A 317 -20.93 12.81 -10.52
CA GLU A 317 -22.39 12.64 -10.52
C GLU A 317 -22.95 12.62 -11.94
N GLU A 318 -22.50 13.54 -12.80
CA GLU A 318 -22.96 13.58 -14.18
C GLU A 318 -22.45 12.39 -15.00
N LEU A 319 -21.19 11.99 -14.82
CA LEU A 319 -20.65 10.79 -15.45
C LEU A 319 -21.47 9.56 -15.07
N LEU A 320 -21.78 9.37 -13.78
CA LEU A 320 -22.50 8.20 -13.28
C LEU A 320 -23.93 8.07 -13.83
N LYS A 321 -24.62 9.17 -14.12
CA LYS A 321 -25.94 9.14 -14.79
C LYS A 321 -25.88 8.54 -16.19
N THR A 322 -24.70 8.57 -16.81
CA THR A 322 -24.49 8.16 -18.21
C THR A 322 -23.69 6.87 -18.36
N LEU A 323 -23.44 6.16 -17.24
CA LEU A 323 -22.64 4.93 -17.16
C LEU A 323 -23.46 3.73 -16.73
#